data_AF-H9VMV3-F1
#
_entry.id   AF-H9VMV3-F1
#
_cell.length_a   1.000
_cell.length_b   1.000
_cell.length_c   1.000
_cell.angle_alpha   90.00
_cell.angle_beta   90.00
_cell.angle_gamma   90.00
#
_symmetry.space_group_name_H-M   'P 1'
#
loop_
_entity.id
_entity.type
_entity.pdbx_description
1 polymer ?
#
loop_
_entity_poly.entity_id
_entity_poly.type
_entity_poly.pdbx_seq_one_letter_code
_entity_poly.pdbx_strand_id
1 'polypeptide(L)'
;QNLNKAARERPLLEVTRPSESSISISPEERRRLLRFLQIDSLRKSLRQIPHACISRKELLQICMDSAGQEGAKEIAKSLDESGEILIIGDRVYLRPEQVARAVEAVVPLIDDRRREELHEMEKQKAEIDLKAKKLVHRELQCGFGFL
;
A
#
# COMPACT_ATOMS: atom_id res chain seq x y z
N GLN A 1 41.41 34.40 16.60
CA GLN A 1 40.62 34.50 15.34
C GLN A 1 40.71 33.12 14.69
N ASN A 2 39.89 32.14 15.09
CA ASN A 2 38.55 31.81 14.59
C ASN A 2 38.43 31.69 13.06
N LEU A 3 37.65 30.67 12.62
CA LEU A 3 37.13 30.33 11.27
C LEU A 3 37.97 29.27 10.52
N ASN A 4 37.56 28.06 10.13
CA ASN A 4 36.29 27.31 10.06
C ASN A 4 36.67 25.81 9.98
N LYS A 5 36.14 24.84 10.75
CA LYS A 5 34.75 24.40 10.96
C LYS A 5 34.12 23.76 9.71
N ALA A 6 34.24 22.42 9.62
CA ALA A 6 33.21 21.48 9.10
C ALA A 6 33.78 20.08 8.84
N ALA A 7 34.35 19.43 9.86
CA ALA A 7 34.44 17.97 9.84
C ALA A 7 33.01 17.46 10.13
N ARG A 8 32.32 16.99 9.08
CA ARG A 8 31.02 16.33 9.18
C ARG A 8 31.19 15.03 9.94
N GLU A 9 31.10 15.10 11.26
CA GLU A 9 30.80 13.95 12.10
C GLU A 9 29.45 13.40 11.65
N ARG A 10 29.48 12.29 10.90
CA ARG A 10 28.31 11.44 10.75
C ARG A 10 28.00 10.95 12.17
N PRO A 11 26.80 11.16 12.72
CA PRO A 11 26.46 10.55 13.99
C PRO A 11 26.48 9.04 13.75
N LEU A 12 27.59 8.42 14.13
CA LEU A 12 27.66 7.00 14.37
C LEU A 12 26.54 6.78 15.37
N LEU A 13 25.54 5.98 15.01
CA LEU A 13 24.56 5.48 15.97
C LEU A 13 25.39 4.73 17.01
N GLU A 14 25.74 5.45 18.07
CA GLU A 14 26.38 4.93 19.24
C GLU A 14 25.32 4.00 19.82
N VAL A 15 25.46 2.71 19.48
CA VAL A 15 24.79 1.64 20.20
C VAL A 15 25.35 1.74 21.60
N THR A 16 24.70 2.56 22.42
CA THR A 16 25.03 2.73 23.82
C THR A 16 24.93 1.34 24.41
N ARG A 17 26.07 0.73 24.71
CA ARG A 17 26.08 -0.50 25.51
C ARG A 17 25.38 -0.12 26.80
N PRO A 18 24.23 -0.72 27.15
CA PRO A 18 23.57 -0.36 28.38
C PRO A 18 24.55 -0.66 29.51
N SER A 19 24.76 0.31 30.39
CA SER A 19 25.49 0.14 31.64
C SER A 19 25.03 -1.14 32.34
N GLU A 20 25.97 -1.86 32.97
CA GLU A 20 25.80 -3.14 33.68
C GLU A 20 24.87 -3.07 34.92
N SER A 21 23.82 -2.24 34.91
CA SER A 21 22.66 -2.41 35.77
C SER A 21 21.77 -3.47 35.14
N SER A 22 21.85 -4.69 35.66
CA SER A 22 21.07 -5.88 35.30
C SER A 22 19.72 -5.57 34.63
N ILE A 23 19.70 -5.43 33.31
CA ILE A 23 18.44 -5.49 32.55
C ILE A 23 18.08 -6.97 32.58
N SER A 24 17.28 -7.38 33.57
CA SER A 24 16.71 -8.71 33.62
C SER A 24 15.65 -8.78 32.52
N ILE A 25 16.09 -9.01 31.28
CA ILE A 25 15.19 -9.13 30.14
C ILE A 25 14.31 -10.35 30.36
N SER A 26 13.00 -10.11 30.40
CA SER A 26 12.00 -11.17 30.52
C SER A 26 12.23 -12.22 29.43
N PRO A 27 12.01 -13.53 29.70
CA PRO A 27 12.07 -14.54 28.65
C PRO A 27 11.18 -14.18 27.46
N GLU A 28 10.06 -13.47 27.68
CA GLU A 28 9.20 -12.98 26.60
C GLU A 28 9.84 -11.86 25.79
N GLU A 29 10.48 -10.90 26.44
CA GLU A 29 11.18 -9.78 25.78
C GLU A 29 12.35 -10.29 24.94
N ARG A 30 13.10 -11.29 25.44
CA ARG A 30 14.15 -11.97 24.65
C ARG A 30 13.59 -12.60 23.38
N ARG A 31 12.45 -13.28 23.48
CA ARG A 31 11.78 -13.88 22.30
C ARG A 31 11.34 -12.81 21.30
N ARG A 32 10.79 -11.69 21.79
CA ARG A 32 10.39 -10.56 20.93
C ARG A 32 11.59 -9.94 20.21
N LEU A 33 12.70 -9.74 20.92
CA LEU A 33 13.94 -9.19 20.34
C LEU A 33 14.53 -10.13 19.28
N LEU A 34 14.57 -11.44 19.56
CA LEU A 34 15.02 -12.43 18.57
C LEU A 34 14.16 -12.41 17.31
N ARG A 35 12.83 -12.37 17.46
CA ARG A 35 11.90 -12.27 16.33
C ARG A 35 12.10 -10.98 15.54
N PHE A 36 12.31 -9.86 16.23
CA PHE A 36 12.62 -8.59 15.59
C PHE A 36 13.92 -8.67 14.76
N LEU A 37 14.98 -9.26 15.30
CA LEU A 37 16.26 -9.41 14.58
C LEU A 37 16.14 -10.29 13.33
N GLN A 38 15.34 -11.36 13.39
CA GLN A 38 15.05 -12.20 12.22
C GLN A 38 14.37 -11.39 11.11
N ILE A 39 13.33 -10.63 11.46
CA ILE A 39 12.60 -9.78 10.51
C ILE A 39 13.51 -8.65 9.99
N ASP A 40 14.32 -8.01 10.84
CA ASP A 40 15.24 -6.95 10.44
C ASP A 40 16.32 -7.45 9.47
N SER A 41 16.86 -8.65 9.71
CA SER A 41 17.77 -9.32 8.78
C SER A 41 17.10 -9.57 7.42
N LEU A 42 15.88 -10.11 7.45
CA LEU A 42 15.08 -10.34 6.24
C LEU A 42 14.82 -9.04 5.47
N ARG A 43 14.45 -7.95 6.15
CA ARG A 43 14.25 -6.63 5.54
C ARG A 43 15.51 -6.14 4.83
N LYS A 44 16.68 -6.32 5.45
CA LYS A 44 17.97 -5.95 4.82
C LYS A 44 18.23 -6.79 3.58
N SER A 45 17.98 -8.10 3.63
CA SER A 45 18.12 -8.99 2.48
C SER A 45 17.20 -8.58 1.34
N LEU A 46 15.93 -8.28 1.61
CA LEU A 46 14.97 -7.82 0.59
C LEU A 46 15.38 -6.48 -0.04
N ARG A 47 15.97 -5.56 0.74
CA ARG A 47 16.48 -4.26 0.24
C ARG A 47 17.71 -4.38 -0.63
N GLN A 48 18.51 -5.44 -0.48
CA GLN A 48 19.69 -5.68 -1.31
C GLN A 48 19.32 -6.22 -2.69
N ILE A 49 18.10 -6.75 -2.86
CA ILE A 49 17.63 -7.25 -4.14
C ILE A 49 17.43 -6.05 -5.08
N PRO A 50 18.15 -5.99 -6.22
CA PRO A 50 18.03 -4.86 -7.14
C PRO A 50 16.69 -4.84 -7.87
N HIS A 51 16.03 -6.00 -7.98
CA HIS A 51 14.75 -6.18 -8.65
C HIS A 51 13.61 -5.51 -7.88
N ALA A 52 12.69 -4.86 -8.60
CA ALA A 52 11.49 -4.27 -8.00
C ALA A 52 10.43 -5.32 -7.63
N CYS A 53 10.50 -6.49 -8.25
CA CYS A 53 9.53 -7.56 -8.09
C CYS A 53 10.22 -8.93 -8.10
N ILE A 54 9.74 -9.83 -7.24
CA ILE A 54 10.13 -11.24 -7.15
C ILE A 54 8.88 -12.12 -7.14
N SER A 55 9.04 -13.42 -7.36
CA SER A 55 7.96 -14.39 -7.22
C SER A 55 7.65 -14.68 -5.75
N ARG A 56 6.43 -15.16 -5.48
CA ARG A 56 6.04 -15.60 -4.13
C ARG A 56 6.92 -16.76 -3.63
N LYS A 57 7.40 -17.61 -4.52
CA LYS A 57 8.31 -18.72 -4.17
C LYS A 57 9.67 -18.22 -3.70
N GLU A 58 10.24 -17.24 -4.40
CA GLU A 58 11.51 -16.60 -4.00
C GLU A 58 11.36 -15.89 -2.65
N LEU A 59 10.27 -15.15 -2.44
CA LEU A 59 9.99 -14.54 -1.13
C LEU A 59 9.99 -15.59 -0.01
N LEU A 60 9.28 -16.71 -0.22
CA LEU A 60 9.20 -17.77 0.78
C LEU A 60 10.57 -18.41 1.04
N GLN A 61 11.42 -18.60 0.02
CA GLN A 61 12.78 -19.08 0.20
C GLN A 61 13.60 -18.15 1.10
N ILE A 62 13.59 -16.85 0.81
CA ILE A 62 14.32 -15.86 1.61
C ILE A 62 13.78 -15.82 3.06
N CYS A 63 12.45 -15.91 3.23
CA CYS A 63 11.84 -15.98 4.55
C CYS A 63 12.26 -17.27 5.31
N MET A 64 12.31 -18.43 4.63
CA MET A 64 12.74 -19.69 5.23
C MET A 64 14.18 -19.63 5.74
N ASP A 65 15.08 -18.99 4.98
CA ASP A 65 16.49 -18.82 5.38
C ASP A 65 16.64 -17.99 6.67
N SER A 66 15.71 -17.06 6.91
CA SER A 66 15.74 -16.16 8.07
C SER A 66 15.02 -16.69 9.32
N ALA A 67 13.93 -17.44 9.14
CA ALA A 67 12.99 -17.76 10.23
C ALA A 67 12.52 -19.23 10.26
N GLY A 68 13.01 -20.06 9.36
CA GLY A 68 12.60 -21.46 9.22
C GLY A 68 11.25 -21.64 8.51
N GLN A 69 10.90 -22.90 8.20
CA GLN A 69 9.70 -23.23 7.43
C GLN A 69 8.39 -22.74 8.05
N GLU A 70 8.24 -22.90 9.37
CA GLU A 70 6.99 -22.61 10.06
C GLU A 70 6.73 -21.10 10.17
N GLY A 71 7.79 -20.30 10.36
CA GLY A 71 7.70 -18.84 10.48
C GLY A 71 7.67 -18.09 9.15
N ALA A 72 8.13 -18.70 8.05
CA ALA A 72 8.30 -18.00 6.78
C ALA A 72 7.00 -17.43 6.22
N LYS A 73 5.90 -18.19 6.32
CA LYS A 73 4.58 -17.77 5.82
C LYS A 73 3.98 -16.65 6.65
N GLU A 74 4.11 -16.73 7.98
CA GLU A 74 3.61 -15.69 8.89
C GLU A 74 4.36 -14.38 8.68
N ILE A 75 5.69 -14.44 8.57
CA ILE A 75 6.52 -13.26 8.35
C ILE A 75 6.23 -12.62 7.01
N ALA A 76 6.10 -13.40 5.93
CA ALA A 76 5.70 -12.88 4.62
C ALA A 76 4.35 -12.15 4.69
N LYS A 77 3.38 -12.69 5.44
CA LYS A 77 2.08 -12.06 5.65
C LYS A 77 2.20 -10.77 6.46
N SER A 78 2.97 -10.77 7.54
CA SER A 78 3.20 -9.57 8.36
C SER A 78 3.90 -8.44 7.59
N LEU A 79 4.79 -8.77 6.65
CA LEU A 79 5.44 -7.77 5.78
C LEU A 79 4.48 -7.17 4.75
N ASP A 80 3.53 -7.96 4.26
CA ASP A 80 2.47 -7.49 3.35
C ASP A 80 1.45 -6.63 4.10
N GLU A 81 1.04 -7.05 5.30
CA GLU A 81 0.15 -6.28 6.18
C GLU A 81 0.77 -4.96 6.65
N SER A 82 2.10 -4.91 6.86
CA SER A 82 2.80 -3.67 7.20
C SER A 82 3.04 -2.75 6.00
N GLY A 83 2.77 -3.23 4.77
CA GLY A 83 2.98 -2.48 3.53
C GLY A 83 4.46 -2.32 3.15
N GLU A 84 5.37 -3.11 3.74
CA GLU A 84 6.78 -3.13 3.33
C GLU A 84 7.00 -3.87 2.02
N ILE A 85 6.16 -4.85 1.76
CA ILE A 85 6.02 -5.52 0.47
C ILE A 85 4.56 -5.47 0.05
N LEU A 86 4.30 -5.71 -1.22
CA LEU A 86 2.95 -5.82 -1.75
C LEU A 86 2.82 -7.10 -2.57
N ILE A 87 1.94 -8.01 -2.15
CA ILE A 87 1.69 -9.28 -2.82
C ILE A 87 0.46 -9.15 -3.73
N ILE A 88 0.66 -9.32 -5.04
CA ILE A 88 -0.41 -9.35 -6.05
C ILE A 88 -0.31 -10.66 -6.83
N GLY A 89 -1.22 -11.59 -6.55
CA GLY A 89 -1.22 -12.92 -7.16
C GLY A 89 0.03 -13.72 -6.79
N ASP A 90 0.85 -14.06 -7.79
CA ASP A 90 2.13 -14.78 -7.61
C ASP A 90 3.36 -13.85 -7.61
N ARG A 91 3.14 -12.53 -7.69
CA ARG A 91 4.20 -11.52 -7.70
C ARG A 91 4.23 -10.76 -6.39
N VAL A 92 5.44 -10.43 -5.97
CA VAL A 92 5.74 -9.68 -4.75
C VAL A 92 6.53 -8.44 -5.15
N TYR A 93 6.04 -7.26 -4.80
CA TYR A 93 6.71 -6.00 -5.05
C TYR A 93 7.45 -5.58 -3.79
N LEU A 94 8.77 -5.40 -3.90
CA LEU A 94 9.64 -5.06 -2.77
C LEU A 94 9.70 -3.54 -2.49
N ARG A 95 9.08 -2.75 -3.36
CA ARG A 95 9.03 -1.28 -3.29
C ARG A 95 7.61 -0.79 -3.60
N PRO A 96 6.66 -0.99 -2.68
CA PRO A 96 5.26 -0.63 -2.88
C PRO A 96 5.06 0.85 -3.21
N GLU A 97 5.99 1.72 -2.80
CA GLU A 97 5.94 3.16 -3.09
C GLU A 97 6.06 3.46 -4.60
N GLN A 98 6.77 2.62 -5.35
CA GLN A 98 6.83 2.77 -6.81
C GLN A 98 5.49 2.41 -7.45
N VAL A 99 4.82 1.39 -6.93
CA VAL A 99 3.49 0.96 -7.38
C VAL A 99 2.44 2.02 -7.02
N ALA A 100 2.48 2.54 -5.78
CA ALA A 100 1.58 3.58 -5.31
C ALA A 100 1.65 4.83 -6.20
N ARG A 101 2.86 5.33 -6.51
CA ARG A 101 3.05 6.48 -7.42
C ARG A 101 2.47 6.23 -8.82
N ALA A 102 2.63 5.02 -9.35
CA ALA A 102 2.08 4.68 -10.66
C ALA A 102 0.54 4.67 -10.62
N VAL A 103 -0.07 4.17 -9.54
CA VAL A 103 -1.53 4.19 -9.34
C VAL A 103 -2.03 5.62 -9.16
N GLU A 104 -1.39 6.42 -8.31
CA GLU A 104 -1.73 7.84 -8.10
C GLU A 104 -1.71 8.66 -9.40
N ALA A 105 -0.79 8.36 -10.32
CA ALA A 105 -0.73 9.05 -11.61
C ALA A 105 -1.91 8.69 -12.54
N VAL A 106 -2.51 7.52 -12.38
CA VAL A 106 -3.57 7.01 -13.28
C VAL A 106 -4.98 7.27 -12.73
N VAL A 107 -5.15 7.28 -11.41
CA VAL A 107 -6.46 7.48 -10.76
C VAL A 107 -7.18 8.76 -11.23
N PRO A 108 -6.53 9.94 -11.29
CA PRO A 108 -7.18 11.17 -11.75
C PRO A 108 -7.71 11.05 -13.20
N LEU A 109 -6.96 10.38 -14.08
CA LEU A 109 -7.35 10.20 -15.48
C LEU A 109 -8.63 9.36 -15.62
N ILE A 110 -8.80 8.36 -14.75
CA ILE A 110 -10.01 7.54 -14.72
C ILE A 110 -11.20 8.36 -14.22
N ASP A 111 -11.00 9.16 -13.18
CA ASP A 111 -12.07 9.98 -12.60
C ASP A 111 -12.52 11.09 -13.56
N ASP A 112 -11.60 11.75 -14.25
CA ASP A 112 -11.93 12.79 -15.24
C ASP A 112 -12.71 12.21 -16.42
N ARG A 113 -12.26 11.07 -16.98
CA ARG A 113 -13.00 10.38 -18.04
C ARG A 113 -14.40 9.96 -17.59
N ARG A 114 -14.53 9.39 -16.40
CA ARG A 114 -15.85 8.99 -15.85
C ARG A 114 -16.77 10.19 -15.63
N ARG A 115 -16.24 11.35 -15.23
CA ARG A 115 -17.02 12.58 -15.06
C ARG A 115 -17.57 13.10 -16.38
N GLU A 116 -16.77 13.09 -17.43
CA GLU A 116 -17.22 13.48 -18.77
C GLU A 116 -18.32 12.53 -19.29
N GLU A 117 -18.10 11.22 -19.17
CA GLU A 117 -19.08 10.20 -19.53
C GLU A 117 -20.39 10.37 -18.73
N LEU A 118 -20.30 10.64 -17.43
CA LEU A 118 -21.47 10.91 -16.58
C LEU A 118 -22.24 12.16 -17.03
N HIS A 119 -21.54 13.25 -17.32
CA HIS A 119 -22.16 14.51 -17.74
C HIS A 119 -22.88 14.36 -19.10
N GLU A 120 -22.31 13.60 -20.03
CA GLU A 120 -22.96 13.27 -21.31
C GLU A 120 -24.27 12.49 -21.06
N MET A 121 -24.23 11.49 -20.18
CA MET A 121 -25.42 10.71 -19.83
C MET A 121 -26.48 11.53 -19.09
N GLU A 122 -26.08 12.46 -18.22
CA GLU A 122 -27.00 13.35 -17.52
C GLU A 122 -27.76 14.28 -18.50
N LYS A 123 -27.08 14.79 -19.54
CA LYS A 123 -27.73 15.56 -20.61
C LYS A 123 -28.75 14.71 -21.36
N GLN A 124 -28.35 13.51 -21.79
CA GLN A 124 -29.25 12.60 -22.50
C GLN A 124 -30.47 12.23 -21.64
N LYS A 125 -30.25 11.97 -20.35
CA LYS A 125 -31.31 11.72 -19.39
C LYS A 125 -32.26 12.91 -19.26
N ALA A 126 -31.74 14.13 -19.16
CA ALA A 126 -32.57 15.33 -19.06
C ALA A 126 -33.47 15.54 -20.30
N GLU A 127 -32.97 15.25 -21.49
CA GLU A 127 -33.78 15.28 -22.72
C GLU A 127 -34.89 14.22 -22.72
N ILE A 128 -34.57 13.00 -22.27
CA ILE A 128 -35.53 11.91 -22.15
C ILE A 128 -36.61 12.27 -21.13
N ASP A 129 -36.22 12.76 -19.96
CA ASP A 129 -37.13 13.16 -18.88
C ASP A 129 -38.08 14.29 -19.35
N LEU A 130 -37.58 15.25 -20.15
CA LEU A 130 -38.42 16.29 -20.74
C LEU A 130 -39.44 15.73 -21.73
N LYS A 131 -39.02 14.80 -22.60
CA LYS A 131 -39.92 14.14 -23.57
C LYS A 131 -40.96 13.30 -22.85
N ALA A 132 -40.56 12.51 -21.86
CA ALA A 132 -41.45 11.71 -21.03
C ALA A 132 -42.49 12.59 -20.31
N LYS A 133 -42.06 13.71 -19.71
CA LYS A 133 -42.96 14.66 -19.05
C LYS A 133 -44.01 15.21 -20.02
N LYS A 134 -43.62 15.58 -21.24
CA LYS A 134 -44.55 16.06 -22.28
C LYS A 134 -45.57 14.99 -22.67
N LEU A 135 -45.12 13.76 -22.88
CA LEU A 135 -46.01 12.64 -23.21
C LEU A 135 -47.03 12.39 -22.09
N VAL A 136 -46.57 12.32 -20.84
CA VAL A 136 -47.44 12.13 -19.67
C VAL A 136 -48.48 13.24 -19.55
N HIS A 137 -48.10 14.50 -19.74
CA HIS A 137 -49.06 15.61 -19.69
C HIS A 137 -50.11 15.51 -20.79
N ARG A 138 -49.73 15.10 -22.01
CA ARG A 138 -50.68 14.91 -23.12
C ARG A 138 -51.69 13.82 -22.79
N GLU A 139 -51.24 12.67 -22.31
CA GLU A 139 -52.13 11.56 -21.95
C GLU A 139 -53.03 11.93 -20.75
N LEU A 140 -52.50 12.59 -19.72
CA LEU A 140 -53.29 13.08 -18.58
C LEU A 140 -54.33 14.14 -18.99
N GLN A 141 -54.00 15.04 -19.93
CA GLN A 141 -54.94 16.04 -20.44
C GLN A 141 -56.05 15.43 -21.31
N CYS A 142 -55.72 14.44 -22.15
CA CYS A 142 -56.72 13.72 -22.95
C CYS A 142 -57.61 12.79 -22.11
N GLY A 143 -57.13 12.29 -20.97
CA GLY A 143 -57.88 11.41 -20.07
C GLY A 143 -59.09 12.05 -19.37
N PHE A 144 -59.20 13.39 -19.36
CA PHE A 144 -60.37 14.12 -18.84
C PHE A 144 -61.38 14.51 -19.94
N GLY A 145 -61.17 14.12 -21.20
CA GLY A 145 -61.99 14.51 -22.35
C GLY A 145 -63.09 13.51 -22.77
N PHE A 146 -63.29 12.43 -22.01
CA PHE A 146 -64.37 11.45 -22.24
C PHE A 146 -65.17 11.23 -20.95
N LEU A 147 -66.12 12.13 -20.68
CA LEU A 147 -67.26 11.91 -19.76
C LEU A 147 -68.43 12.78 -20.20
#